data_AF-A0A7V2N0A8-F1
#
_entry.id   AF-A0A7V2N0A8-F1
#
_cell.length_a   1.000
_cell.length_b   1.000
_cell.length_c   1.000
_cell.angle_alpha   90.00
_cell.angle_beta   90.00
_cell.angle_gamma   90.00
#
_symmetry.space_group_name_H-M   'P 1'
#
loop_
_entity.id
_entity.type
_entity.pdbx_description
1 polymer ?
#
loop_
_entity_poly.entity_id
_entity_poly.type
_entity_poly.pdbx_seq_one_letter_code
_entity_poly.pdbx_strand_id
1 'polypeptide(L)'
;MRWELFRADCKLCDKMENLLRSEFSLFNLEIHRANECKDGSCCKIAEKYNVKCVPTLVIDGKIICEGLPDENKLNEIRRIYYENYNPSCC
;
A
#
# COMPACT_ATOMS: atom_id res chain seq x y z
N MET A 1 -4.58 -11.72 2.52
CA MET A 1 -3.69 -10.53 2.55
C MET A 1 -4.51 -9.29 2.24
N ARG A 2 -4.55 -8.33 3.15
CA ARG A 2 -5.20 -7.03 2.98
C ARG A 2 -4.15 -6.00 2.55
N TRP A 3 -4.43 -5.30 1.46
CA TRP A 3 -3.57 -4.25 0.92
C TRP A 3 -4.26 -2.92 1.10
N GLU A 4 -3.56 -1.96 1.68
CA GLU A 4 -4.09 -0.61 1.93
C GLU A 4 -3.08 0.42 1.40
N LEU A 5 -3.55 1.35 0.57
CA LEU A 5 -2.74 2.45 0.04
C LEU A 5 -3.27 3.79 0.55
N PHE A 6 -2.45 4.46 1.36
CA PHE A 6 -2.69 5.84 1.76
C PHE A 6 -2.15 6.76 0.68
N ARG A 7 -3.02 7.60 0.11
CA ARG A 7 -2.64 8.51 -0.96
C ARG A 7 -3.34 9.86 -0.89
N ALA A 8 -2.75 10.83 -1.58
CA ALA A 8 -3.39 12.09 -1.95
C ALA A 8 -3.58 12.15 -3.47
N ASP A 9 -4.12 13.27 -3.95
CA ASP A 9 -4.21 13.58 -5.38
C ASP A 9 -2.87 14.11 -5.88
N CYS A 10 -1.91 13.19 -6.03
CA CYS A 10 -0.53 13.51 -6.37
C CYS A 10 0.04 12.56 -7.44
N LYS A 11 0.91 13.08 -8.33
CA LYS A 11 1.51 12.27 -9.41
C LYS A 11 2.31 11.07 -8.90
N LEU A 12 2.97 11.21 -7.74
CA LEU A 12 3.71 10.10 -7.12
C LEU A 12 2.75 9.01 -6.63
N CYS A 13 1.59 9.42 -6.14
CA CYS A 13 0.53 8.54 -5.68
C CYS A 13 -0.06 7.72 -6.84
N ASP A 14 -0.27 8.36 -7.99
CA ASP A 14 -0.72 7.68 -9.21
C ASP A 14 0.31 6.66 -9.70
N LYS A 15 1.60 7.03 -9.70
CA LYS A 15 2.68 6.10 -10.05
C LYS A 15 2.70 4.88 -9.14
N MET A 16 2.55 5.08 -7.83
CA MET A 16 2.53 3.99 -6.86
C MET A 16 1.35 3.05 -7.11
N GLU A 17 0.14 3.59 -7.25
CA GLU A 17 -1.05 2.77 -7.51
C GLU A 17 -0.92 1.99 -8.82
N ASN A 18 -0.48 2.64 -9.90
CA ASN A 18 -0.31 1.99 -11.19
C ASN A 18 0.73 0.87 -11.14
N LEU A 19 1.87 1.11 -10.47
CA LEU A 19 2.90 0.10 -10.26
C LEU A 19 2.37 -1.12 -9.51
N LEU A 20 1.62 -0.90 -8.43
CA LEU A 20 1.04 -1.99 -7.66
C LEU A 20 0.03 -2.80 -8.48
N ARG A 21 -0.82 -2.12 -9.27
CA ARG A 21 -1.81 -2.79 -10.13
C ARG A 21 -1.19 -3.51 -11.32
N SER A 22 -0.04 -3.07 -11.83
CA SER A 22 0.64 -3.73 -12.94
C SER A 22 1.44 -4.95 -12.49
N GLU A 23 2.05 -4.89 -11.31
CA GLU A 23 2.93 -5.94 -10.77
C GLU A 23 2.15 -7.05 -10.04
N PHE A 24 1.03 -6.70 -9.41
CA PHE A 24 0.31 -7.60 -8.51
C PHE A 24 -1.17 -7.70 -8.87
N SER A 25 -1.73 -8.91 -8.77
CA SER A 25 -3.17 -9.13 -8.95
C SER A 25 -3.92 -8.78 -7.66
N LEU A 26 -4.03 -7.48 -7.38
CA LEU A 26 -4.59 -6.97 -6.12
C LEU A 26 -6.11 -6.84 -6.18
N PHE A 27 -6.82 -7.95 -5.97
CA PHE A 27 -8.29 -7.96 -5.88
C PHE A 27 -8.82 -7.15 -4.69
N ASN A 28 -8.00 -6.95 -3.65
CA ASN A 28 -8.39 -6.34 -2.37
C ASN A 28 -7.54 -5.11 -2.01
N LEU A 29 -7.10 -4.31 -2.99
CA LEU A 29 -6.43 -3.04 -2.71
C LEU A 29 -7.45 -1.98 -2.26
N GLU A 30 -7.43 -1.67 -0.97
CA GLU A 30 -8.19 -0.58 -0.37
C GLU A 30 -7.41 0.73 -0.50
N ILE A 31 -8.09 1.81 -0.89
CA ILE A 31 -7.46 3.11 -1.10
C ILE A 31 -8.02 4.11 -0.10
N HIS A 32 -7.13 4.66 0.72
CA HIS A 32 -7.44 5.74 1.65
C HIS A 32 -7.01 7.05 1.03
N ARG A 33 -7.97 7.84 0.51
CA ARG A 33 -7.67 9.14 -0.12
C ARG A 33 -7.81 10.28 0.86
N ALA A 34 -6.80 11.14 0.94
CA ALA A 34 -6.82 12.32 1.80
C ALA A 34 -7.96 13.30 1.47
N ASN A 35 -8.37 13.40 0.21
CA ASN A 35 -9.44 14.30 -0.25
C ASN A 35 -10.87 13.81 0.08
N GLU A 36 -11.06 12.51 0.31
CA GLU A 36 -12.35 11.90 0.68
C GLU A 36 -12.62 12.03 2.19
N CYS A 37 -11.65 12.58 2.93
CA CYS A 37 -11.69 12.79 4.36
C CYS A 37 -12.53 14.01 4.74
N LYS A 38 -13.85 13.85 4.79
CA LYS A 38 -14.77 14.95 5.12
C LYS A 38 -14.86 15.23 6.63
N ASP A 39 -14.58 14.24 7.47
CA ASP A 39 -14.79 14.27 8.93
C ASP A 39 -13.53 13.85 9.74
N GLY A 40 -12.39 13.68 9.07
CA GLY A 40 -11.14 13.21 9.69
C GLY A 40 -11.08 11.70 9.96
N SER A 41 -12.07 10.91 9.52
CA SER A 41 -12.06 9.45 9.68
C SER A 41 -10.84 8.77 9.05
N CYS A 42 -10.42 9.21 7.86
CA CYS A 42 -9.21 8.71 7.21
C CYS A 42 -7.93 9.05 8.01
N CYS A 43 -7.92 10.21 8.70
CA CYS A 43 -6.78 10.65 9.51
C CYS A 43 -6.61 9.76 10.73
N LYS A 44 -7.70 9.26 11.32
CA LYS A 44 -7.64 8.30 12.44
C LYS A 44 -7.02 6.96 12.03
N ILE A 45 -7.32 6.48 10.82
CA ILE A 45 -6.72 5.25 10.30
C ILE A 45 -5.23 5.48 9.99
N ALA A 46 -4.90 6.60 9.35
CA ALA A 46 -3.52 6.98 9.07
C ALA A 46 -2.70 7.13 10.38
N GLU A 47 -3.27 7.76 11.40
CA GLU A 47 -2.68 7.91 12.74
C GLU A 47 -2.48 6.55 13.43
N LYS A 48 -3.47 5.65 13.36
CA LYS A 48 -3.36 4.29 13.92
C LYS A 48 -2.17 3.52 13.36
N TYR A 49 -1.90 3.67 12.06
CA TYR A 49 -0.74 3.05 11.42
C TYR A 49 0.55 3.89 11.53
N ASN A 50 0.49 5.09 12.11
CA ASN A 50 1.58 6.07 12.16
C ASN A 50 2.11 6.45 10.76
N VAL A 51 1.21 6.64 9.80
CA VAL A 51 1.53 7.10 8.44
C VAL A 51 2.01 8.55 8.50
N LYS A 52 3.26 8.80 8.08
CA LYS A 52 3.87 10.14 8.13
C LYS A 52 3.85 10.87 6.80
N CYS A 53 3.77 10.13 5.70
CA CYS A 53 3.75 10.68 4.36
C CYS A 53 2.89 9.84 3.41
N VAL A 54 2.66 10.36 2.20
CA VAL A 54 1.95 9.66 1.12
C VAL A 54 2.78 9.73 -0.18
N PRO A 55 2.72 8.72 -1.06
CA PRO A 55 1.96 7.48 -0.90
C PRO A 55 2.59 6.54 0.15
N THR A 56 1.77 5.80 0.90
CA THR A 56 2.24 4.78 1.86
C THR A 56 1.46 3.48 1.68
N LEU A 57 2.19 2.38 1.50
CA LEU A 57 1.64 1.05 1.36
C LEU A 57 1.69 0.30 2.69
N VAL A 58 0.52 -0.20 3.09
CA VAL A 58 0.31 -1.06 4.25
C VAL A 58 -0.16 -2.43 3.76
N ILE A 59 0.46 -3.49 4.29
CA ILE A 59 0.05 -4.89 4.04
C ILE A 59 -0.20 -5.56 5.38
N ASP A 60 -1.38 -6.14 5.55
CA ASP A 60 -1.81 -6.82 6.79
C ASP A 60 -1.55 -5.97 8.06
N GLY A 61 -1.82 -4.67 7.95
CA GLY A 61 -1.69 -3.70 9.04
C GLY A 61 -0.27 -3.21 9.36
N LYS A 62 0.73 -3.56 8.54
CA LYS A 62 2.12 -3.08 8.68
C LYS A 62 2.50 -2.16 7.52
N ILE A 63 3.14 -1.02 7.82
CA ILE A 63 3.76 -0.17 6.78
C ILE A 63 4.91 -0.94 6.16
N ILE A 64 4.82 -1.18 4.85
CA ILE A 64 5.86 -1.89 4.07
C ILE A 64 6.71 -0.90 3.27
N CYS A 65 6.09 0.16 2.76
CA CYS A 65 6.76 1.17 1.95
C CYS A 65 6.14 2.56 2.19
N GLU A 66 7.01 3.53 2.42
CA GLU A 66 6.69 4.95 2.40
C GLU A 66 7.33 5.57 1.14
N GLY A 67 6.55 6.32 0.36
CA GLY A 67 6.95 6.82 -0.95
C GLY A 67 6.91 5.77 -2.07
N LEU A 68 7.60 6.05 -3.17
CA LEU A 68 7.75 5.10 -4.28
C LEU A 68 8.85 4.09 -3.93
N PRO A 69 8.57 2.77 -4.06
CA PRO A 69 9.56 1.75 -3.82
C PRO A 69 10.64 1.78 -4.91
N ASP A 70 11.88 1.55 -4.51
CA ASP A 70 12.93 1.16 -5.42
C ASP A 70 12.86 -0.34 -5.75
N GLU A 71 13.76 -0.83 -6.60
CA GLU A 71 13.77 -2.25 -7.02
C GLU A 71 13.97 -3.21 -5.84
N ASN A 72 14.77 -2.83 -4.85
CA ASN A 72 15.01 -3.65 -3.67
C ASN A 72 13.72 -3.80 -2.84
N LYS A 73 13.02 -2.69 -2.61
CA LYS A 73 11.74 -2.68 -1.90
C LYS A 73 10.66 -3.40 -2.70
N LEU A 74 10.63 -3.28 -4.03
CA LEU A 74 9.71 -4.05 -4.88
C LEU A 74 9.96 -5.56 -4.75
N ASN A 75 11.22 -6.00 -4.70
CA ASN A 75 11.55 -7.41 -4.49
C ASN A 75 11.11 -7.92 -3.11
N GLU A 76 11.22 -7.11 -2.07
CA GLU A 76 10.65 -7.42 -0.75
C GLU A 76 9.13 -7.59 -0.80
N ILE A 77 8.42 -6.65 -1.45
CA ILE A 77 6.97 -6.72 -1.64
C ILE A 77 6.57 -7.96 -2.44
N ARG A 78 7.31 -8.31 -3.51
CA ARG A 78 7.10 -9.54 -4.29
C ARG A 78 7.22 -10.78 -3.41
N ARG A 79 8.24 -10.88 -2.56
CA ARG A 79 8.40 -12.01 -1.63
C ARG A 79 7.20 -12.12 -0.70
N ILE A 80 6.81 -11.01 -0.06
CA ILE A 80 5.61 -10.97 0.81
C ILE A 80 4.39 -11.50 0.05
N TYR A 81 4.15 -11.01 -1.17
CA TYR A 81 3.00 -11.41 -1.98
C TYR A 81 3.02 -12.92 -2.32
N TYR A 82 4.12 -13.43 -2.87
CA TYR A 82 4.18 -14.81 -3.37
C TYR A 82 4.30 -15.86 -2.26
N GLU A 83 4.96 -15.57 -1.14
CA GLU A 83 5.02 -16.48 0.02
C GLU A 83 3.63 -16.75 0.61
N ASN A 84 2.74 -15.76 0.56
CA ASN A 84 1.37 -15.91 1.05
C ASN A 84 0.40 -16.48 0.01
N TYR A 85 0.75 -16.45 -1.28
CA TYR A 85 -0.06 -17.02 -2.36
C TYR A 85 0.31 -18.49 -2.69
N ASN A 86 1.47 -18.97 -2.22
CA ASN A 86 1.95 -20.32 -2.53
C ASN A 86 2.45 -21.05 -1.26
N PRO A 87 1.55 -21.43 -0.34
CA PRO A 87 1.93 -22.08 0.92
C PRO A 87 2.42 -23.54 0.79
N SER A 88 2.60 -24.08 -0.42
CA SER A 88 2.84 -25.52 -0.65
C SER A 88 4.05 -25.84 -1.55
N CYS A 89 5.22 -25.27 -1.26
CA CYS A 89 6.50 -25.79 -1.77
C CYS A 89 7.51 -25.95 -0.63
N CYS A 90 7.21 -26.85 0.31
CA CYS A 90 8.17 -27.59 1.13
C CYS A 90 7.56 -28.97 1.41
#